data_AF-A0A2D9X498-F1
#
_entry.id   AF-A0A2D9X498-F1
#
_cell.length_a   1.000
_cell.length_b   1.000
_cell.length_c   1.000
_cell.angle_alpha   90.00
_cell.angle_beta   90.00
_cell.angle_gamma   90.00
#
_symmetry.space_group_name_H-M   'P 1'
#
loop_
_entity.id
_entity.type
_entity.pdbx_description
1 polymer ?
#
loop_
_entity_poly.entity_id
_entity_poly.type
_entity_poly.pdbx_seq_one_letter_code
_entity_poly.pdbx_strand_id
1 'polypeptide(L)'
;MKHSSKGFTLMEMLIVVTIIGILSAIIIPRLFTSTTSAKKSAREAERQTINSQIELFYFIEGVYPDGTASNETSSDYISAAWEDCAIETAQACVNKYWPEIIPSSDPLNCPWTWDTTTRRIPEGNSLGDASGNGC
;
A
#
# COMPACT_ATOMS: atom_id res chain seq x y z
N MET A 1 -49.62 -6.86 -41.82
CA MET A 1 -49.38 -7.41 -40.46
C MET A 1 -49.25 -6.24 -39.50
N LYS A 2 -50.16 -6.09 -38.53
CA LYS A 2 -50.23 -4.90 -37.66
C LYS A 2 -49.42 -5.16 -36.40
N HIS A 3 -48.27 -4.50 -36.26
CA HIS A 3 -47.38 -4.64 -35.12
C HIS A 3 -47.96 -3.85 -33.94
N SER A 4 -48.39 -4.54 -32.88
CA SER A 4 -48.83 -3.89 -31.64
C SER A 4 -47.59 -3.47 -30.86
N SER A 5 -47.17 -2.22 -31.02
CA SER A 5 -46.17 -1.60 -30.16
C SER A 5 -46.81 -1.29 -28.80
N LYS A 6 -46.60 -2.18 -27.83
CA LYS A 6 -46.91 -1.91 -26.42
C LYS A 6 -45.91 -0.86 -25.93
N GLY A 7 -46.40 0.34 -25.62
CA GLY A 7 -45.59 1.40 -25.03
C GLY A 7 -45.25 1.06 -23.58
N PHE A 8 -44.01 1.36 -23.18
CA PHE A 8 -43.55 1.28 -21.80
C PHE A 8 -44.39 2.22 -20.94
N THR A 9 -44.91 1.75 -19.80
CA THR A 9 -45.75 2.62 -18.96
C THR A 9 -44.85 3.55 -18.13
N LEU A 10 -45.23 4.83 -17.98
CA LEU A 10 -44.45 5.77 -17.17
C LEU A 10 -44.35 5.32 -15.70
N MET A 11 -45.39 4.66 -15.20
CA MET A 11 -45.41 4.08 -13.86
C MET A 11 -44.37 2.97 -13.67
N GLU A 12 -44.08 2.22 -14.73
CA GLU A 12 -43.14 1.11 -14.71
C GLU A 12 -41.70 1.59 -14.61
N MET A 13 -41.33 2.71 -15.24
CA MET A 13 -40.04 3.35 -14.95
C MET A 13 -40.03 4.03 -13.58
N LEU A 14 -41.15 4.59 -13.12
CA LEU A 14 -41.24 5.25 -11.81
C LEU A 14 -40.96 4.28 -10.67
N ILE A 15 -41.62 3.11 -10.65
CA ILE A 15 -41.40 2.13 -9.59
C ILE A 15 -39.98 1.53 -9.63
N VAL A 16 -39.39 1.40 -10.82
CA VAL A 16 -38.04 0.88 -10.97
C VAL A 16 -37.00 1.84 -10.39
N VAL A 17 -37.06 3.13 -10.74
CA VAL A 17 -36.10 4.10 -10.20
C VAL A 17 -36.29 4.36 -8.70
N THR A 18 -37.51 4.23 -8.17
CA THR A 18 -37.74 4.35 -6.72
C THR A 18 -37.16 3.16 -5.96
N ILE A 19 -37.35 1.92 -6.45
CA ILE A 19 -36.74 0.73 -5.83
C ILE A 19 -35.22 0.81 -5.90
N ILE A 20 -34.64 1.16 -7.06
CA ILE A 20 -33.18 1.34 -7.20
C ILE A 20 -32.67 2.46 -6.28
N GLY A 21 -33.43 3.55 -6.12
CA GLY A 21 -33.09 4.65 -5.22
C GLY A 21 -33.02 4.22 -3.75
N ILE A 22 -34.01 3.45 -3.27
CA ILE A 22 -34.05 2.94 -1.89
C ILE A 22 -32.89 1.96 -1.65
N LEU A 23 -32.63 1.04 -2.57
CA LEU A 23 -31.53 0.08 -2.45
C LEU A 23 -30.16 0.79 -2.47
N SER A 24 -29.99 1.77 -3.36
CA SER A 24 -28.73 2.52 -3.49
C SER A 24 -28.40 3.31 -2.22
N ALA A 25 -29.40 3.92 -1.57
CA ALA A 25 -29.20 4.67 -0.34
C ALA A 25 -28.60 3.83 0.81
N ILE A 26 -28.91 2.54 0.87
CA ILE A 26 -28.40 1.63 1.91
C ILE A 26 -27.02 1.07 1.53
N ILE A 27 -26.81 0.75 0.25
CA ILE A 27 -25.60 0.05 -0.23
C ILE A 27 -24.39 0.98 -0.28
N ILE A 28 -24.54 2.20 -0.81
CA ILE A 28 -23.44 3.15 -1.05
C ILE A 28 -22.57 3.41 0.19
N PRO A 29 -23.10 3.79 1.37
CA PRO A 29 -22.26 4.07 2.54
C PRO A 29 -21.47 2.84 3.01
N ARG A 30 -22.01 1.62 2.84
CA ARG A 30 -21.30 0.37 3.20
C ARG A 30 -20.16 0.04 2.25
N LEU A 31 -20.29 0.38 0.97
CA LEU A 31 -19.23 0.16 -0.01
C LEU A 31 -18.02 1.06 0.27
N PHE A 32 -18.25 2.32 0.68
CA PHE A 32 -17.15 3.23 1.03
C PHE A 32 -16.38 2.78 2.27
N THR A 33 -17.06 2.33 3.33
CA THR A 33 -16.36 1.84 4.54
C THR A 33 -15.60 0.54 4.29
N SER A 34 -16.18 -0.38 3.52
CA SER A 34 -15.55 -1.66 3.19
C SER A 34 -14.26 -1.50 2.36
N THR A 35 -14.22 -0.55 1.43
CA THR A 35 -13.03 -0.30 0.60
C THR A 35 -11.90 0.33 1.42
N THR A 36 -12.21 1.29 2.30
CA THR A 36 -11.22 1.85 3.23
C THR A 36 -10.63 0.79 4.16
N SER A 37 -11.47 -0.08 4.75
CA SER A 37 -10.98 -1.18 5.59
C SER A 37 -10.09 -2.15 4.83
N ALA A 38 -10.44 -2.50 3.59
CA ALA A 38 -9.62 -3.36 2.74
C ALA A 38 -8.24 -2.73 2.45
N LYS A 39 -8.20 -1.42 2.15
CA LYS A 39 -6.93 -0.69 1.96
C LYS A 39 -6.06 -0.66 3.22
N LYS A 40 -6.67 -0.48 4.40
CA LYS A 40 -5.95 -0.54 5.69
C LYS A 40 -5.32 -1.92 5.92
N SER A 41 -6.06 -2.99 5.64
CA SER A 41 -5.54 -4.36 5.74
C SER A 41 -4.43 -4.64 4.72
N ALA A 42 -4.58 -4.17 3.48
CA ALA A 42 -3.55 -4.30 2.45
C ALA A 42 -2.25 -3.57 2.85
N ARG A 43 -2.38 -2.33 3.34
CA ARG A 43 -1.25 -1.56 3.87
C ARG A 43 -0.53 -2.30 4.99
N GLU A 44 -1.27 -2.90 5.91
CA GLU A 44 -0.67 -3.66 7.01
C GLU A 44 0.10 -4.89 6.52
N ALA A 45 -0.44 -5.64 5.56
CA ALA A 45 0.24 -6.77 4.96
C ALA A 45 1.52 -6.34 4.20
N GLU A 46 1.44 -5.24 3.45
CA GLU A 46 2.58 -4.69 2.72
C GLU A 46 3.67 -4.20 3.68
N ARG A 47 3.29 -3.48 4.74
CA ARG A 47 4.20 -3.04 5.81
C ARG A 47 4.95 -4.22 6.43
N GLN A 48 4.24 -5.30 6.79
CA GLN A 48 4.86 -6.50 7.37
C GLN A 48 5.82 -7.16 6.40
N THR A 49 5.46 -7.20 5.12
CA THR A 49 6.30 -7.75 4.05
C THR A 49 7.58 -6.92 3.88
N ILE A 50 7.49 -5.59 3.91
CA ILE A 50 8.66 -4.71 3.85
C ILE A 50 9.53 -4.87 5.10
N ASN A 51 8.95 -4.80 6.30
CA ASN A 51 9.70 -4.96 7.56
C ASN A 51 10.40 -6.34 7.64
N SER A 52 9.76 -7.42 7.20
CA SER A 52 10.37 -8.74 7.18
C SER A 52 11.57 -8.83 6.23
N GLN A 53 11.52 -8.15 5.08
CA GLN A 53 12.64 -8.09 4.16
C GLN A 53 13.79 -7.24 4.71
N ILE A 54 13.47 -6.15 5.42
CA ILE A 54 14.45 -5.30 6.11
C ILE A 54 15.19 -6.10 7.20
N GLU A 55 14.46 -6.93 7.95
CA GLU A 55 15.06 -7.81 8.95
C GLU A 55 15.94 -8.90 8.33
N LEU A 56 15.51 -9.47 7.20
CA LEU A 56 16.33 -10.41 6.44
C LEU A 56 17.62 -9.74 5.94
N PHE A 57 17.51 -8.52 5.43
CA PHE A 57 18.67 -7.74 5.00
C PHE A 57 19.65 -7.52 6.16
N TYR A 58 19.15 -7.08 7.33
CA TYR A 58 19.99 -6.93 8.52
C TYR A 58 20.59 -8.26 9.00
N PHE A 59 19.88 -9.37 8.87
CA PHE A 59 20.39 -10.69 9.24
C PHE A 59 21.60 -11.11 8.38
N ILE A 60 21.56 -10.81 7.08
CA ILE A 60 22.63 -11.17 6.14
C ILE A 60 23.75 -10.14 6.16
N GLU A 61 23.41 -8.87 5.98
CA GLU A 61 24.38 -7.79 5.82
C GLU A 61 24.77 -7.16 7.16
N GLY A 62 24.13 -7.46 8.29
CA GLY A 62 24.48 -6.88 9.59
C GLY A 62 24.24 -5.36 9.72
N VAL A 63 23.69 -4.71 8.69
CA VAL A 63 23.37 -3.28 8.63
C VAL A 63 21.93 -3.08 8.12
N TYR A 64 21.29 -1.99 8.50
CA TYR A 64 19.92 -1.70 8.06
C TYR A 64 19.92 -0.85 6.77
N PRO A 65 18.93 -1.02 5.88
CA PRO A 65 18.75 -0.17 4.70
C PRO A 65 18.06 1.14 5.11
N ASP A 66 18.76 2.01 5.84
CA ASP A 66 18.19 3.26 6.37
C ASP A 66 18.27 4.44 5.39
N GLY A 67 18.64 4.18 4.14
CA GLY A 67 18.69 5.20 3.07
C GLY A 67 19.79 6.24 3.25
N THR A 68 20.60 6.20 4.32
CA THR A 68 21.86 6.96 4.35
C THR A 68 22.79 6.50 3.24
N ALA A 69 22.67 5.24 2.83
CA ALA A 69 23.33 4.66 1.66
C ALA A 69 23.00 5.29 0.29
N SER A 70 22.03 6.20 0.16
CA SER A 70 21.68 6.77 -1.15
C SER A 70 22.73 7.75 -1.69
N ASN A 71 23.74 8.11 -0.90
CA ASN A 71 24.90 8.90 -1.33
C ASN A 71 26.24 8.39 -0.79
N GLU A 72 26.25 7.23 -0.13
CA GLU A 72 27.45 6.73 0.52
C GLU A 72 28.11 5.69 -0.38
N THR A 73 29.38 5.97 -0.69
CA THR A 73 30.32 4.99 -1.24
C THR A 73 30.25 3.72 -0.36
N SER A 74 30.55 2.55 -0.91
CA SER A 74 30.46 1.19 -0.32
C SER A 74 30.98 0.99 1.13
N SER A 75 31.54 2.02 1.78
CA SER A 75 32.10 2.09 3.14
C SER A 75 31.18 1.60 4.27
N ASP A 76 29.89 1.96 4.27
CA ASP A 76 28.98 1.57 5.37
C ASP A 76 28.58 0.09 5.31
N TYR A 77 28.68 -0.53 4.13
CA TYR A 77 28.49 -1.97 3.92
C TYR A 77 29.77 -2.79 4.16
N ILE A 78 30.93 -2.16 4.42
CA ILE A 78 32.20 -2.88 4.69
C ILE A 78 32.18 -3.55 6.07
N SER A 79 31.34 -3.09 7.00
CA SER A 79 31.11 -3.78 8.28
C SER A 79 30.06 -4.88 8.20
N ALA A 80 29.59 -5.22 6.98
CA ALA A 80 28.63 -6.28 6.83
C ALA A 80 29.20 -7.62 7.28
N ALA A 81 28.37 -8.41 7.95
CA ALA A 81 28.79 -9.73 8.44
C ALA A 81 29.14 -10.70 7.29
N TRP A 82 28.72 -10.37 6.05
CA TRP A 82 28.86 -11.17 4.82
C TRP A 82 29.26 -10.24 3.65
N GLU A 83 30.07 -10.75 2.70
CA GLU A 83 30.59 -9.96 1.58
C GLU A 83 29.58 -9.69 0.45
N ASP A 84 28.35 -10.18 0.58
CA ASP A 84 27.34 -10.21 -0.48
C ASP A 84 26.99 -8.82 -1.04
N CYS A 85 27.08 -7.77 -0.21
CA CYS A 85 26.95 -6.38 -0.63
C CYS A 85 28.24 -5.56 -0.59
N ALA A 86 29.36 -6.13 -0.10
CA ALA A 86 30.62 -5.40 0.09
C ALA A 86 31.36 -5.08 -1.23
N ILE A 87 31.03 -5.77 -2.33
CA ILE A 87 31.74 -5.71 -3.62
C ILE A 87 30.91 -5.00 -4.71
N GLU A 88 29.63 -4.73 -4.46
CA GLU A 88 28.69 -4.12 -5.42
C GLU A 88 28.30 -2.69 -5.00
N THR A 89 27.64 -1.93 -5.89
CA THR A 89 27.07 -0.64 -5.51
C THR A 89 25.91 -0.85 -4.53
N ALA A 90 25.70 0.09 -3.61
CA ALA A 90 24.59 0.03 -2.64
C ALA A 90 23.24 -0.27 -3.31
N GLN A 91 23.01 0.27 -4.50
CA GLN A 91 21.78 0.03 -5.27
C GLN A 91 21.68 -1.40 -5.83
N ALA A 92 22.77 -2.00 -6.29
CA ALA A 92 22.77 -3.39 -6.79
C ALA A 92 22.49 -4.38 -5.65
N CYS A 93 23.10 -4.13 -4.49
CA CYS A 93 22.82 -4.83 -3.24
C CYS A 93 21.33 -4.75 -2.85
N VAL A 94 20.76 -3.54 -2.81
CA VAL A 94 19.33 -3.35 -2.49
C VAL A 94 18.44 -4.09 -3.50
N ASN A 95 18.74 -3.99 -4.81
CA ASN A 95 17.96 -4.66 -5.86
C ASN A 95 18.05 -6.21 -5.80
N LYS A 96 19.12 -6.78 -5.23
CA LYS A 96 19.27 -8.23 -5.01
C LYS A 96 18.26 -8.76 -3.99
N TYR A 97 18.00 -7.99 -2.94
CA TYR A 97 17.03 -8.33 -1.89
C TYR A 97 15.61 -7.81 -2.16
N TRP A 98 15.48 -6.76 -2.98
CA TRP A 98 14.22 -6.22 -3.50
C TRP A 98 14.12 -6.34 -5.02
N PRO A 99 13.81 -7.54 -5.55
CA PRO A 99 13.57 -7.73 -6.98
C PRO A 99 12.24 -7.09 -7.44
N GLU A 100 11.30 -6.86 -6.51
CA GLU A 100 10.04 -6.20 -6.76
C GLU A 100 10.13 -4.75 -6.24
N ILE A 101 9.78 -3.79 -7.09
CA ILE A 101 9.81 -2.37 -6.74
C ILE A 101 8.86 -2.16 -5.56
N ILE A 102 9.39 -1.83 -4.37
CA ILE A 102 8.55 -1.40 -3.26
C ILE A 102 7.72 -0.21 -3.76
N PRO A 103 6.39 -0.26 -3.67
CA PRO A 103 5.57 0.88 -4.03
C PRO A 103 6.06 2.12 -3.28
N SER A 104 6.24 3.22 -4.00
CA SER A 104 6.69 4.49 -3.40
C SER A 104 5.68 5.05 -2.39
N SER A 105 4.46 4.53 -2.41
CA SER A 105 3.38 4.85 -1.48
C SER A 105 2.55 3.61 -1.15
N ASP A 106 1.92 3.63 0.01
CA ASP A 106 1.04 2.59 0.50
C ASP A 106 -0.33 2.56 -0.26
N PRO A 107 -1.21 1.58 0.01
CA PRO A 107 -2.54 1.50 -0.61
C PRO A 107 -3.50 2.66 -0.28
N LEU A 108 -3.14 3.53 0.65
CA LEU A 108 -3.83 4.78 0.98
C LEU A 108 -3.15 6.01 0.31
N ASN A 109 -2.16 5.77 -0.56
CA ASN A 109 -1.34 6.75 -1.24
C ASN A 109 -0.43 7.58 -0.33
N CYS A 110 0.08 6.96 0.74
CA CYS A 110 1.02 7.57 1.66
C CYS A 110 2.45 7.13 1.42
N PRO A 111 3.42 8.06 1.37
CA PRO A 111 4.82 7.69 1.37
C PRO A 111 5.14 6.84 2.59
N TRP A 112 5.92 5.77 2.39
CA TRP A 112 6.46 5.00 3.49
C TRP A 112 7.41 5.88 4.31
N THR A 113 7.13 6.02 5.61
CA THR A 113 8.02 6.71 6.53
C THR A 113 8.90 5.69 7.23
N TRP A 114 10.22 5.88 7.15
CA TRP A 114 11.19 5.10 7.91
C TRP A 114 11.40 5.74 9.28
N ASP A 115 11.26 4.97 10.36
CA ASP A 115 11.66 5.42 11.69
C ASP A 115 13.10 4.95 11.97
N THR A 116 14.02 5.90 12.07
CA THR A 116 15.44 5.65 12.34
C THR A 116 15.71 5.13 13.75
N THR A 117 14.78 5.34 14.68
CA THR A 117 14.91 4.90 16.08
C THR A 117 14.51 3.43 16.22
N THR A 118 13.37 3.06 15.62
CA THR A 118 12.86 1.67 15.67
C THR A 118 13.36 0.80 14.52
N ARG A 119 14.02 1.41 13.52
CA ARG A 119 14.54 0.76 12.30
C ARG A 119 13.50 -0.09 11.60
N ARG A 120 12.27 0.40 11.56
CA ARG A 120 11.10 -0.24 10.97
C ARG A 120 10.17 0.82 10.41
N ILE A 121 9.26 0.39 9.55
CA ILE A 121 8.09 1.19 9.20
C ILE A 121 7.11 1.16 10.37
N PRO A 122 6.79 2.32 10.98
CA PRO A 122 5.96 2.41 12.17
C PRO A 122 4.50 1.99 11.90
N GLU A 123 3.80 1.65 12.97
CA GLU A 123 2.37 1.39 12.92
C GLU A 123 1.61 2.71 12.89
N GLY A 124 0.81 2.91 11.85
CA GLY A 124 0.15 4.19 11.60
C GLY A 124 1.06 5.11 10.81
N ASN A 125 0.48 5.77 9.81
CA ASN A 125 1.15 6.83 9.10
C ASN A 125 1.35 8.01 10.05
N SER A 126 2.59 8.41 10.29
CA SER A 126 2.92 9.62 11.06
C SER A 126 2.63 10.92 10.27
N LEU A 127 1.53 10.97 9.54
CA LEU A 127 1.08 12.10 8.73
C LEU A 127 -0.39 12.41 9.04
N GLY A 128 -0.65 12.91 10.25
CA GLY A 128 -1.73 13.88 10.52
C GLY A 128 -3.21 13.50 10.34
N ASP A 129 -3.61 12.36 9.78
CA ASP A 129 -5.03 12.07 9.55
C ASP A 129 -5.68 11.29 10.71
N ALA A 130 -6.48 11.99 11.51
CA ALA A 130 -7.32 11.39 12.55
C ALA A 130 -8.42 10.45 12.00
N SER A 131 -8.68 10.48 10.69
CA SER A 131 -9.68 9.67 10.00
C SER A 131 -9.15 8.32 9.53
N GLY A 132 -7.82 8.15 9.48
CA GLY A 132 -7.14 6.96 9.00
C GLY A 132 -7.46 6.60 7.55
N ASN A 133 -7.83 7.55 6.71
CA ASN A 133 -8.08 7.33 5.28
C ASN A 133 -6.81 7.45 4.44
N GLY A 134 -5.67 7.63 5.10
CA GLY A 134 -4.37 7.90 4.51
C GLY A 134 -3.74 9.06 5.25
N CYS A 135 -2.91 9.80 4.55
CA CYS A 135 -2.24 11.04 4.85
C CYS A 135 -2.89 12.09 3.92
#